data_AF-A0A3C1VA58-F1
#
_entry.id   AF-A0A3C1VA58-F1
#
_cell.length_a   1.000
_cell.length_b   1.000
_cell.length_c   1.000
_cell.angle_alpha   90.00
_cell.angle_beta   90.00
_cell.angle_gamma   90.00
#
_symmetry.space_group_name_H-M   'P 1'
#
loop_
_entity.id
_entity.type
_entity.pdbx_description
1 polymer ?
#
loop_
_entity_poly.entity_id
_entity_poly.type
_entity_poly.pdbx_seq_one_letter_code
_entity_poly.pdbx_strand_id
1 'polypeptide(L)'
;MNPQTINRASGAGIGLLIVSVIFAVLAVAVKLFVTVPALDADRAAVLSKALAEIRASENISLNNAGWIDQSRGIVRLPIETAVQLAARAWQNPASARADLTARAEKAAAPAPKAPEKPSAFE
;
A
#
# COMPACT_ATOMS: atom_id res chain seq x y z
N MET A 1 53.76 -61.34 -8.47
CA MET A 1 53.38 -60.05 -9.08
C MET A 1 51.93 -59.78 -8.74
N ASN A 2 51.66 -58.83 -7.84
CA ASN A 2 50.29 -58.37 -7.54
C ASN A 2 50.25 -56.84 -7.71
N PRO A 3 49.80 -56.32 -8.87
CA PRO A 3 49.57 -54.90 -9.01
C PRO A 3 48.29 -54.54 -8.25
N GLN A 4 48.46 -53.79 -7.15
CA GLN A 4 47.38 -53.11 -6.44
C GLN A 4 46.62 -52.23 -7.44
N THR A 5 45.41 -52.64 -7.80
CA THR A 5 44.46 -51.83 -8.57
C THR A 5 43.93 -50.72 -7.67
N ILE A 6 44.67 -49.61 -7.58
CA ILE A 6 44.22 -48.43 -6.86
C ILE A 6 43.03 -47.85 -7.64
N ASN A 7 41.82 -48.02 -7.09
CA ASN A 7 40.57 -47.47 -7.59
C ASN A 7 40.61 -45.92 -7.57
N ARG A 8 41.17 -45.32 -8.63
CA ARG A 8 41.22 -43.86 -8.82
C ARG A 8 39.83 -43.21 -8.74
N ALA A 9 38.77 -43.95 -9.09
CA ALA A 9 37.38 -43.53 -8.93
C ALA A 9 36.97 -43.33 -7.45
N SER A 10 37.47 -44.15 -6.52
CA SER A 10 37.22 -44.00 -5.07
C SER A 10 37.95 -42.79 -4.49
N GLY A 11 39.18 -42.50 -4.96
CA GLY A 11 39.92 -41.31 -4.55
C GLY A 11 39.25 -40.00 -5.00
N ALA A 12 38.73 -39.98 -6.24
CA ALA A 12 37.97 -38.84 -6.75
C ALA A 12 36.65 -38.61 -5.99
N GLY A 13 35.95 -39.70 -5.63
CA GLY A 13 34.73 -39.63 -4.82
C GLY A 13 34.98 -39.08 -3.40
N ILE A 14 36.06 -39.52 -2.74
CA ILE A 14 36.43 -39.03 -1.40
C ILE A 14 36.85 -37.55 -1.47
N GLY A 15 37.60 -37.15 -2.50
CA GLY A 15 37.96 -35.75 -2.71
C GLY A 15 36.75 -34.84 -2.90
N LEU A 16 35.75 -35.27 -3.69
CA LEU A 16 34.52 -34.52 -3.90
C LEU A 16 33.71 -34.35 -2.60
N LEU A 17 33.63 -35.41 -1.79
CA LEU A 17 32.95 -35.36 -0.49
C LEU A 17 33.62 -34.37 0.47
N ILE A 18 34.94 -34.40 0.58
CA ILE A 18 35.68 -33.49 1.46
C ILE A 18 35.49 -32.04 1.03
N VAL A 19 35.62 -31.74 -0.26
CA VAL A 19 35.42 -30.37 -0.78
C VAL A 19 33.98 -29.91 -0.58
N SER A 20 32.99 -30.79 -0.79
CA SER A 20 31.57 -30.47 -0.58
C SER A 20 31.27 -30.15 0.89
N VAL A 21 31.83 -30.93 1.82
CA VAL A 21 31.67 -30.67 3.27
C VAL A 21 32.33 -29.35 3.67
N ILE A 22 33.55 -29.09 3.19
CA ILE A 22 34.25 -27.82 3.46
C ILE A 22 33.45 -26.64 2.90
N PHE A 23 32.93 -26.74 1.69
CA PHE A 23 32.08 -25.72 1.08
C PHE A 23 30.78 -25.50 1.87
N ALA A 24 30.12 -26.57 2.31
CA ALA A 24 28.92 -26.48 3.12
C ALA A 24 29.19 -25.78 4.47
N VAL A 25 30.30 -26.12 5.14
CA VAL A 25 30.72 -25.48 6.38
C VAL A 25 31.01 -23.99 6.16
N LEU A 26 31.72 -23.64 5.09
CA LEU A 26 31.99 -22.24 4.72
C LEU A 26 30.70 -21.47 4.42
N ALA A 27 29.76 -22.07 3.68
CA ALA A 27 28.48 -21.43 3.37
C ALA A 27 27.64 -21.18 4.63
N VAL A 28 27.61 -22.14 5.57
CA VAL A 28 26.95 -21.95 6.87
C VAL A 28 27.65 -20.88 7.70
N ALA A 29 28.97 -20.89 7.75
CA ALA A 29 29.74 -19.87 8.44
C ALA A 29 29.45 -18.47 7.88
N VAL A 30 29.46 -18.30 6.56
CA VAL A 30 29.11 -17.01 5.92
C VAL A 30 27.68 -16.60 6.29
N LYS A 31 26.70 -17.52 6.26
CA LYS A 31 25.31 -17.22 6.63
C LYS A 31 25.16 -16.78 8.10
N LEU A 32 25.96 -17.33 9.01
CA LEU A 32 25.87 -17.04 10.44
C LEU A 32 26.69 -15.82 10.87
N PHE A 33 27.84 -15.58 10.24
CA PHE A 33 28.79 -14.55 10.64
C PHE A 33 28.74 -13.28 9.77
N VAL A 34 28.17 -13.34 8.56
CA VAL A 34 28.00 -12.16 7.70
C VAL A 34 26.59 -11.63 7.88
N THR A 35 26.47 -10.56 8.67
CA THR A 35 25.24 -9.76 8.75
C THR A 35 25.20 -8.87 7.51
N VAL A 36 24.43 -9.25 6.49
CA VAL A 36 24.13 -8.34 5.38
C VAL A 36 23.33 -7.18 5.99
N PRO A 37 23.79 -5.91 5.90
CA PRO A 37 23.01 -4.80 6.39
C PRO A 37 21.65 -4.85 5.69
N ALA A 38 20.57 -4.83 6.46
CA ALA A 38 19.23 -4.86 5.91
C ALA A 38 19.07 -3.61 5.03
N LEU A 39 19.18 -3.82 3.71
CA LEU A 39 19.15 -2.76 2.69
C LEU A 39 17.90 -1.89 2.81
N ASP A 40 16.86 -2.43 3.46
CA ASP A 40 15.56 -1.81 3.66
C ASP A 40 15.25 -1.41 5.12
N ALA A 41 16.16 -1.59 6.11
CA ALA A 41 15.84 -1.21 7.50
C ALA A 41 15.56 0.29 7.63
N ASP A 42 16.40 1.12 6.98
CA ASP A 42 16.20 2.57 6.93
C ASP A 42 14.92 2.93 6.18
N ARG A 43 14.62 2.20 5.09
CA ARG A 43 13.40 2.38 4.32
C ARG A 43 12.14 1.99 5.11
N ALA A 44 12.18 0.90 5.86
CA ALA A 44 11.09 0.44 6.71
C ALA A 44 10.81 1.44 7.84
N ALA A 45 11.85 2.05 8.41
CA ALA A 45 11.71 3.13 9.39
C ALA A 45 11.05 4.37 8.77
N VAL A 46 11.45 4.77 7.56
CA VAL A 46 10.83 5.90 6.84
C VAL A 46 9.36 5.62 6.51
N LEU A 47 9.06 4.44 5.98
CA LEU A 47 7.69 4.06 5.63
C LEU A 47 6.77 3.96 6.85
N SER A 48 7.26 3.41 7.96
CA SER A 48 6.47 3.31 9.19
C SER A 48 6.13 4.68 9.77
N LYS A 49 7.09 5.63 9.73
CA LYS A 49 6.84 7.02 10.13
C LYS A 49 5.84 7.72 9.22
N ALA A 50 6.01 7.61 7.90
CA ALA A 50 5.08 8.21 6.93
C ALA A 50 3.64 7.66 7.10
N LEU A 51 3.51 6.35 7.32
CA LEU A 51 2.22 5.72 7.58
C LEU A 51 1.61 6.22 8.89
N ALA A 52 2.39 6.38 9.95
CA ALA A 52 1.90 6.91 11.23
C ALA A 52 1.36 8.33 11.09
N GLU A 53 2.03 9.18 10.31
CA GLU A 53 1.59 10.55 10.03
C GLU A 53 0.29 10.58 9.21
N ILE A 54 0.20 9.75 8.17
CA ILE A 54 -1.04 9.59 7.38
C ILE A 54 -2.18 9.18 8.31
N ARG A 55 -2.01 8.14 9.13
CA ARG A 55 -3.04 7.68 10.06
C ARG A 55 -3.43 8.74 11.09
N ALA A 56 -2.49 9.52 11.58
CA ALA A 56 -2.79 10.62 12.50
C ALA A 56 -3.65 11.69 11.81
N SER A 57 -3.30 12.07 10.58
CA SER A 57 -4.06 13.05 9.79
C SER A 57 -5.47 12.54 9.42
N GLU A 58 -5.60 11.25 9.11
CA GLU A 58 -6.87 10.58 8.83
C GLU A 58 -7.75 10.52 10.07
N ASN A 59 -7.17 10.18 11.23
CA ASN A 59 -7.91 10.10 12.49
C ASN A 59 -8.50 11.47 12.87
N ILE A 60 -7.71 12.55 12.75
CA ILE A 60 -8.20 13.91 12.96
C ILE A 60 -9.31 14.24 11.95
N SER A 61 -9.06 13.92 10.68
CA SER A 61 -9.99 14.16 9.58
C SER A 61 -11.33 13.45 9.73
N LEU A 62 -11.35 12.23 10.25
CA LEU A 62 -12.54 11.41 10.40
C LEU A 62 -13.36 11.79 11.63
N ASN A 63 -12.71 12.23 12.70
CA ASN A 63 -13.38 12.48 13.97
C ASN A 63 -13.72 13.96 14.21
N ASN A 64 -13.25 14.88 13.37
CA ASN A 64 -13.48 16.30 13.53
C ASN A 64 -14.12 16.91 12.29
N ALA A 65 -14.94 17.94 12.52
CA ALA A 65 -15.47 18.75 11.43
C ALA A 65 -14.37 19.64 10.85
N GLY A 66 -14.40 19.86 9.54
CA GLY A 66 -13.43 20.73 8.87
C GLY A 66 -13.86 21.12 7.47
N TRP A 67 -13.34 22.23 6.95
CA TRP A 67 -13.64 22.66 5.58
C TRP A 67 -12.92 21.79 4.56
N ILE A 68 -13.63 21.34 3.53
CA ILE A 68 -13.04 20.71 2.34
C ILE A 68 -12.82 21.78 1.27
N ASP A 69 -13.83 22.63 1.06
CA ASP A 69 -13.76 23.76 0.13
C ASP A 69 -14.62 24.90 0.65
N GLN A 70 -13.98 25.90 1.23
CA GLN A 70 -14.66 27.06 1.80
C GLN A 70 -15.34 27.93 0.73
N SER A 71 -14.77 28.01 -0.48
CA SER A 71 -15.33 28.80 -1.59
C SER A 71 -16.65 28.22 -2.08
N ARG A 72 -16.77 26.89 -2.06
CA ARG A 72 -17.98 26.15 -2.43
C ARG A 72 -18.87 25.80 -1.23
N GLY A 73 -18.51 26.22 -0.02
CA GLY A 73 -19.28 25.94 1.19
C GLY A 73 -19.30 24.45 1.60
N ILE A 74 -18.31 23.66 1.18
CA ILE A 74 -18.25 22.20 1.41
C ILE A 74 -17.49 21.92 2.70
N VAL A 75 -18.19 21.29 3.65
CA VAL A 75 -17.68 20.89 4.98
C VAL A 75 -17.64 19.38 5.11
N ARG A 76 -16.59 18.85 5.73
CA ARG A 76 -16.49 17.47 6.19
C ARG A 76 -17.21 17.30 7.52
N LEU A 77 -18.06 16.28 7.59
CA LEU A 77 -18.72 15.86 8.81
C LEU A 77 -17.88 14.79 9.54
N PRO A 78 -17.85 14.80 10.89
CA PRO A 78 -17.35 13.67 11.67
C PRO A 78 -18.07 12.38 11.29
N ILE A 79 -17.33 11.27 11.26
CA ILE A 79 -17.83 9.98 10.79
C ILE A 79 -19.03 9.50 11.60
N GLU A 80 -19.03 9.71 12.91
CA GLU A 80 -20.15 9.33 13.77
C GLU A 80 -21.43 10.07 13.38
N THR A 81 -21.34 11.39 13.19
CA THR A 81 -22.48 12.21 12.74
C THR A 81 -22.95 11.82 11.35
N ALA A 82 -22.03 11.52 10.43
CA ALA A 82 -22.37 11.07 9.09
C ALA A 82 -23.13 9.72 9.11
N VAL A 83 -22.69 8.77 9.93
CA VAL A 83 -23.34 7.47 10.11
C VAL A 83 -24.74 7.64 10.73
N GLN A 84 -24.88 8.47 11.77
CA GLN A 84 -26.18 8.74 12.38
C GLN A 84 -27.16 9.38 11.38
N LEU A 85 -26.69 10.34 10.58
CA LEU A 85 -27.50 10.98 9.55
C LEU A 85 -27.91 9.97 8.47
N ALA A 86 -27.00 9.09 8.06
CA ALA A 86 -27.31 8.02 7.11
C ALA A 86 -28.36 7.06 7.69
N ALA A 87 -28.19 6.62 8.94
CA ALA A 87 -29.15 5.73 9.60
C ALA A 87 -30.55 6.38 9.70
N ARG A 88 -30.61 7.68 9.99
CA ARG A 88 -31.87 8.45 10.03
C ARG A 88 -32.51 8.54 8.65
N ALA A 89 -31.73 8.86 7.60
CA ALA A 89 -32.25 8.94 6.23
C ALA A 89 -32.81 7.59 5.74
N TRP A 90 -32.15 6.49 6.13
CA TRP A 90 -32.54 5.13 5.72
C TRP A 90 -33.72 4.53 6.51
N GLN A 91 -34.31 5.25 7.46
CA GLN A 91 -35.56 4.83 8.11
C GLN A 91 -36.70 4.64 7.09
N ASN A 92 -36.70 5.41 5.99
CA ASN A 92 -37.56 5.18 4.84
C ASN A 92 -36.71 4.88 3.59
N PRO A 93 -36.48 3.60 3.26
CA PRO A 93 -35.54 3.20 2.21
C PRO A 93 -35.99 3.61 0.80
N ALA A 94 -37.29 3.73 0.55
CA ALA A 94 -37.80 4.17 -0.75
C ALA A 94 -37.43 5.64 -1.02
N SER A 95 -37.64 6.51 -0.03
CA SER A 95 -37.24 7.93 -0.13
C SER A 95 -35.73 8.10 -0.20
N ALA A 96 -34.96 7.39 0.63
CA ALA A 96 -33.50 7.49 0.64
C ALA A 96 -32.88 7.08 -0.71
N ARG A 97 -33.42 6.05 -1.35
CA ARG A 97 -33.00 5.63 -2.69
C ARG A 97 -33.34 6.67 -3.75
N ALA A 98 -34.55 7.23 -3.74
CA ALA A 98 -34.92 8.28 -4.66
C ALA A 98 -33.99 9.51 -4.54
N ASP A 99 -33.68 9.93 -3.31
CA ASP A 99 -32.75 11.04 -3.03
C ASP A 99 -31.31 10.74 -3.47
N LEU A 100 -30.87 9.48 -3.37
CA LEU A 100 -29.56 9.07 -3.87
C LEU A 100 -29.51 9.11 -5.40
N THR A 101 -30.54 8.61 -6.08
CA THR A 101 -30.65 8.65 -7.55
C THR A 101 -30.68 10.08 -8.05
N ALA A 102 -31.51 10.95 -7.45
CA ALA A 102 -31.59 12.36 -7.83
C ALA A 102 -30.24 13.09 -7.66
N ARG A 103 -29.48 12.78 -6.61
CA ARG A 103 -28.12 13.32 -6.42
C ARG A 103 -27.13 12.79 -7.45
N ALA A 104 -27.21 11.50 -7.78
CA ALA A 104 -26.36 10.90 -8.81
C ALA A 104 -26.64 11.51 -10.19
N GLU A 105 -27.91 11.72 -10.55
CA GLU A 105 -28.31 12.38 -11.79
C GLU A 105 -27.80 13.83 -11.86
N LYS A 106 -27.93 14.58 -10.77
CA LYS A 106 -27.38 15.95 -10.69
C LYS A 106 -25.86 15.99 -10.83
N ALA A 107 -25.15 15.01 -10.28
CA ALA A 107 -23.70 14.91 -10.41
C ALA A 107 -23.25 14.45 -11.81
N ALA A 108 -24.08 13.66 -12.49
CA ALA A 108 -23.84 13.20 -13.86
C ALA A 108 -24.24 14.21 -14.94
N ALA A 109 -24.98 15.26 -14.58
CA ALA A 109 -25.37 16.31 -15.51
C ALA A 109 -24.13 16.99 -16.12
N PRO A 110 -24.13 17.27 -17.45
CA PRO A 110 -23.01 17.91 -18.10
C PRO A 110 -22.74 19.29 -17.48
N ALA A 111 -21.46 19.62 -17.28
CA ALA A 111 -21.06 20.91 -16.77
C ALA A 111 -21.65 22.04 -17.64
N PRO A 112 -22.10 23.16 -17.05
CA PRO A 112 -22.56 24.31 -17.81
C PRO A 112 -21.52 24.71 -18.85
N LYS A 113 -21.94 24.90 -20.11
CA LYS A 113 -21.04 25.42 -21.15
C LYS A 113 -20.45 26.73 -20.67
N ALA A 114 -19.12 26.84 -20.67
CA ALA A 114 -18.45 28.10 -20.35
C ALA A 114 -19.02 29.20 -21.26
N PRO A 115 -19.23 30.43 -20.75
CA PRO A 115 -19.66 31.54 -21.58
C PRO A 115 -18.73 31.65 -22.80
N GLU A 116 -19.29 31.65 -24.00
CA GLU A 116 -18.51 31.86 -25.22
C GLU A 116 -17.75 33.17 -25.04
N LYS A 117 -16.42 33.10 -25.12
CA LYS A 117 -15.57 34.29 -25.05
C LYS A 117 -16.08 35.25 -26.14
N PRO A 118 -16.42 36.51 -25.82
CA PRO A 118 -16.91 37.46 -26.81
C PRO A 118 -15.96 37.44 -28.01
N SER A 119 -16.52 37.23 -29.20
CA SER A 119 -15.77 37.27 -30.45
C SER A 119 -14.98 38.58 -30.50
N ALA A 120 -13.68 38.51 -30.78
CA ALA A 120 -12.83 39.70 -30.87
C ALA A 120 -13.09 40.56 -32.13
N PHE A 121 -14.17 40.27 -32.85
CA PHE A 121 -14.48 40.82 -34.18
C PHE A 121 -15.94 41.26 -34.36
N GLU A 122 -16.67 41.53 -33.26
CA GLU A 122 -17.90 42.34 -33.30
C GLU A 122 -17.68 43.68 -32.60
#